data_AF-A0A1D8ILA0-F1
#
_entry.id   AF-A0A1D8ILA0-F1
#
_cell.length_a   1.000
_cell.length_b   1.000
_cell.length_c   1.000
_cell.angle_alpha   90.00
_cell.angle_beta   90.00
_cell.angle_gamma   90.00
#
_symmetry.space_group_name_H-M   'P 1'
#
loop_
_entity.id
_entity.type
_entity.pdbx_description
1 polymer ?
#
loop_
_entity_poly.entity_id
_entity_poly.type
_entity_poly.pdbx_seq_one_letter_code
_entity_poly.pdbx_strand_id
1 'polypeptide(L)'
;MPDAVSFLSFLKRILNLCMMRAGPQDMPASFGWMAFSLAAYLMVSAVNVLPLSGWWGGLLQAVVETAVLVAWVYGALMLTQHPQRLVQTLTALAGSGAVMGLLLDAATAHALSR
;
A
#
# COMPACT_ATOMS: atom_id res chain seq x y z
N MET A 1 9.91 -24.35 0.92
CA MET A 1 9.28 -23.94 2.20
C MET A 1 9.11 -22.42 2.13
N PRO A 2 7.92 -21.87 1.84
CA PRO A 2 7.78 -20.43 1.71
C PRO A 2 7.67 -19.79 3.11
N ASP A 3 8.81 -19.30 3.57
CA ASP A 3 9.04 -18.14 4.43
C ASP A 3 7.87 -17.72 5.32
N ALA A 4 7.85 -18.24 6.55
CA ALA A 4 7.00 -17.75 7.63
C ALA A 4 7.45 -16.34 8.06
N VAL A 5 7.29 -15.36 7.18
CA VAL A 5 7.42 -13.95 7.56
C VAL A 5 6.23 -13.65 8.45
N SER A 6 6.46 -13.58 9.76
CA SER A 6 5.40 -13.21 10.70
C SER A 6 4.85 -11.82 10.35
N PHE A 7 3.55 -11.61 10.55
CA PHE A 7 2.87 -10.33 10.31
C PHE A 7 3.62 -9.14 10.95
N LEU A 8 4.12 -9.35 12.18
CA LEU A 8 4.88 -8.33 12.91
C LEU A 8 6.18 -7.94 12.18
N SER A 9 6.86 -8.92 11.58
CA SER A 9 8.08 -8.73 10.80
C SER A 9 7.81 -7.97 9.51
N PHE A 10 6.68 -8.25 8.86
CA PHE A 10 6.21 -7.52 7.68
C PHE A 10 5.91 -6.06 8.00
N LEU A 11 5.16 -5.80 9.07
CA LEU A 11 4.83 -4.44 9.49
C LEU A 11 6.09 -3.64 9.86
N LYS A 12 7.07 -4.27 10.53
CA LYS A 12 8.37 -3.65 10.82
C LYS A 12 9.11 -3.22 9.54
N ARG A 13 9.06 -4.04 8.48
CA ARG A 13 9.69 -3.70 7.19
C ARG A 13 8.98 -2.52 6.53
N ILE A 14 7.65 -2.46 6.57
CA ILE A 14 6.89 -1.30 6.09
C ILE A 14 7.27 -0.04 6.86
N LEU A 15 7.35 -0.10 8.19
CA LEU A 15 7.73 1.06 8.99
C LEU A 15 9.16 1.52 8.71
N ASN A 16 10.11 0.60 8.57
CA ASN A 16 11.48 0.96 8.17
C ASN A 16 11.53 1.60 6.79
N LEU A 17 10.73 1.10 5.83
CA LEU A 17 10.60 1.72 4.51
C LEU A 17 10.02 3.14 4.62
N CYS A 18 8.95 3.35 5.39
CA CYS A 18 8.37 4.67 5.64
C CYS A 18 9.38 5.64 6.29
N MET A 19 10.25 5.13 7.15
CA MET A 19 11.34 5.90 7.77
C MET A 19 12.56 6.07 6.84
N MET A 20 12.47 5.66 5.57
CA MET A 20 13.57 5.67 4.59
C MET A 20 14.82 4.89 5.06
N ARG A 21 14.64 3.92 5.96
CA ARG A 21 15.71 3.08 6.53
C ARG A 21 15.89 1.75 5.80
N ALA A 22 14.98 1.40 4.89
CA ALA A 22 15.00 0.18 4.10
C ALA A 22 14.61 0.48 2.65
N GLY A 23 15.12 -0.33 1.72
CA GLY A 23 14.75 -0.23 0.31
C GLY A 23 13.52 -1.09 -0.01
N PRO A 24 12.80 -0.83 -1.11
CA PRO A 24 11.70 -1.70 -1.55
C PRO A 24 12.14 -3.15 -1.79
N GLN A 25 13.43 -3.37 -2.06
CA GLN A 25 14.02 -4.70 -2.24
C GLN A 25 14.01 -5.59 -0.98
N ASP A 26 13.85 -4.98 0.19
CA ASP A 26 13.75 -5.70 1.45
C ASP A 26 12.36 -6.32 1.65
N MET A 27 11.41 -6.09 0.74
CA MET A 27 10.11 -6.76 0.78
C MET A 27 10.19 -8.21 0.29
N PRO A 28 9.41 -9.13 0.88
CA PRO A 28 9.33 -10.50 0.40
C PRO A 28 8.81 -10.51 -1.04
N ALA A 29 9.49 -11.23 -1.94
CA ALA A 29 9.10 -11.40 -3.34
C ALA A 29 7.93 -12.41 -3.49
N SER A 30 6.92 -12.29 -2.62
CA SER A 30 5.76 -13.19 -2.57
C SER A 30 4.51 -12.48 -3.05
N PHE A 31 3.87 -13.04 -4.08
CA PHE A 31 2.62 -12.54 -4.63
C PHE A 31 1.49 -12.47 -3.58
N GLY A 32 1.51 -13.33 -2.56
CA GLY A 32 0.51 -13.31 -1.49
C GLY A 32 0.56 -12.03 -0.64
N TRP A 33 1.77 -11.60 -0.26
CA TRP A 33 1.97 -10.35 0.49
C TRP A 33 1.67 -9.12 -0.35
N MET A 34 1.98 -9.16 -1.65
CA MET A 34 1.60 -8.12 -2.60
C MET A 34 0.08 -7.96 -2.68
N ALA A 35 -0.64 -9.05 -2.92
CA ALA A 35 -2.10 -9.02 -3.01
C ALA A 35 -2.75 -8.55 -1.70
N PHE A 36 -2.25 -9.02 -0.56
CA PHE A 36 -2.69 -8.57 0.76
C PHE A 36 -2.47 -7.06 0.94
N SER A 37 -1.29 -6.57 0.58
CA SER A 37 -0.96 -5.14 0.70
C SER A 37 -1.80 -4.27 -0.24
N LEU A 38 -2.08 -4.75 -1.45
CA LEU A 38 -2.94 -4.04 -2.40
C LEU A 38 -4.39 -4.00 -1.92
N ALA A 39 -4.89 -5.11 -1.36
CA ALA A 39 -6.23 -5.18 -0.78
C ALA A 39 -6.36 -4.25 0.43
N ALA A 40 -5.34 -4.21 1.30
CA ALA A 40 -5.31 -3.29 2.43
C ALA A 40 -5.30 -1.82 1.97
N TYR A 41 -4.47 -1.48 0.97
CA TYR A 41 -4.45 -0.15 0.37
C TYR A 41 -5.81 0.25 -0.19
N LEU A 42 -6.43 -0.62 -0.98
CA LEU A 42 -7.76 -0.38 -1.57
C LEU A 42 -8.83 -0.14 -0.50
N MET A 43 -8.84 -0.94 0.57
CA MET A 43 -9.79 -0.75 1.68
C MET A 43 -9.59 0.58 2.39
N VAL A 44 -8.34 0.95 2.70
CA VAL A 44 -8.02 2.22 3.37
C VAL A 44 -8.37 3.41 2.48
N SER A 45 -8.01 3.36 1.20
CA SER A 45 -8.37 4.40 0.22
C SER A 45 -9.89 4.55 0.09
N ALA A 46 -10.63 3.43 0.03
CA ALA A 46 -12.10 3.48 -0.01
C ALA A 46 -12.71 4.13 1.24
N VAL A 47 -12.18 3.84 2.43
CA VAL A 47 -12.62 4.45 3.70
C VAL A 47 -12.33 5.95 3.71
N ASN A 48 -11.14 6.35 3.26
CA ASN A 48 -10.71 7.75 3.26
C ASN A 48 -11.60 8.63 2.36
N VAL A 49 -11.99 8.11 1.20
CA VAL A 49 -12.79 8.84 0.21
C VAL A 49 -14.30 8.73 0.47
N LEU A 50 -14.74 7.75 1.27
CA LEU A 50 -16.16 7.53 1.61
C LEU A 50 -16.92 8.81 2.04
N PRO A 51 -16.39 9.67 2.95
CA PRO A 51 -17.06 10.91 3.32
C PRO A 51 -17.17 11.96 2.20
N LEU A 52 -16.33 11.89 1.15
CA LEU A 52 -16.33 12.88 0.06
C LEU A 52 -17.25 12.49 -1.09
N SER A 53 -17.28 11.22 -1.49
CA SER A 53 -17.93 10.78 -2.74
C SER A 53 -19.05 9.74 -2.53
N GLY A 54 -19.37 9.40 -1.28
CA GLY A 54 -20.29 8.33 -0.94
C GLY A 54 -19.76 6.94 -1.30
N TRP A 55 -20.58 5.91 -1.09
CA TRP A 55 -20.15 4.50 -1.18
C TRP A 55 -19.65 4.10 -2.58
N TRP A 56 -20.46 4.35 -3.62
CA TRP A 56 -20.13 3.92 -4.98
C TRP A 56 -19.02 4.77 -5.61
N GLY A 57 -19.06 6.08 -5.37
CA GLY A 57 -18.00 7.00 -5.80
C GLY A 57 -16.67 6.70 -5.13
N GLY A 58 -16.68 6.39 -3.83
CA GLY A 58 -15.48 6.10 -3.06
C GLY A 58 -14.84 4.79 -3.48
N LEU A 59 -15.65 3.77 -3.75
CA LEU A 59 -15.17 2.48 -4.28
C LEU A 59 -14.52 2.66 -5.66
N LEU A 60 -15.19 3.34 -6.59
CA LEU A 60 -14.64 3.59 -7.93
C LEU A 60 -13.36 4.41 -7.87
N GLN A 61 -13.33 5.45 -7.05
CA GLN A 61 -12.14 6.28 -6.87
C GLN A 61 -10.97 5.49 -6.29
N ALA A 62 -11.20 4.66 -5.26
CA ALA A 62 -10.16 3.81 -4.68
C ALA A 62 -9.62 2.77 -5.68
N VAL A 63 -10.50 2.20 -6.52
CA VAL A 63 -10.10 1.29 -7.60
C VAL A 63 -9.25 2.02 -8.64
N VAL A 64 -9.67 3.20 -9.07
CA VAL A 64 -8.91 4.02 -10.02
C VAL A 64 -7.55 4.41 -9.44
N GLU A 65 -7.51 4.84 -8.19
CA GLU A 65 -6.27 5.21 -7.49
C GLU A 65 -5.30 4.02 -7.41
N THR A 66 -5.81 2.85 -7.03
CA THR A 66 -5.02 1.60 -6.98
C THR A 66 -4.53 1.20 -8.38
N ALA A 67 -5.38 1.31 -9.40
CA ALA A 67 -5.02 1.00 -10.80
C ALA A 67 -3.95 1.95 -11.34
N VAL A 68 -4.06 3.25 -11.04
CA VAL A 68 -3.07 4.26 -11.40
C VAL A 68 -1.74 3.96 -10.72
N LEU A 69 -1.74 3.62 -9.43
CA LEU A 69 -0.55 3.22 -8.69
C LEU A 69 0.13 2.02 -9.35
N VAL A 70 -0.64 0.98 -9.67
CA VAL A 70 -0.11 -0.23 -10.33
C VAL A 70 0.47 0.09 -11.70
N ALA A 71 -0.26 0.84 -12.53
CA ALA A 71 0.18 1.23 -13.86
C ALA A 71 1.44 2.09 -13.82
N TRP A 72 1.54 3.01 -12.87
CA TRP A 72 2.69 3.90 -12.70
C TRP A 72 3.94 3.13 -12.30
N VAL A 73 3.81 2.23 -11.31
CA VAL A 73 4.90 1.37 -10.86
C VAL A 73 5.34 0.45 -12.01
N TYR A 74 4.40 -0.21 -12.69
CA TYR A 74 4.69 -1.03 -13.84
C TYR A 74 5.45 -0.27 -14.94
N GLY A 75 4.97 0.91 -15.32
CA GLY A 75 5.60 1.78 -16.32
C GLY A 75 7.02 2.19 -15.93
N ALA A 76 7.22 2.65 -14.70
CA ALA A 76 8.54 3.04 -14.18
C ALA A 76 9.53 1.87 -14.17
N LEU A 77 9.08 0.67 -13.80
CA LEU A 77 9.92 -0.54 -13.78
C LEU A 77 10.27 -1.06 -15.18
N MET A 78 9.37 -0.90 -16.15
CA MET A 78 9.65 -1.18 -17.56
C MET A 78 10.70 -0.22 -18.12
N LEU A 79 10.57 1.08 -17.83
CA LEU A 79 11.55 2.09 -18.24
C LEU A 79 12.94 1.87 -17.59
N THR A 80 12.96 1.35 -16.36
CA THR A 80 14.21 1.05 -15.63
C THR A 80 14.74 -0.37 -15.83
N GLN A 81 14.12 -1.18 -16.70
CA GLN A 81 14.54 -2.55 -17.05
C GLN A 81 14.68 -3.52 -15.85
N HIS A 82 13.90 -3.31 -14.78
CA HIS A 82 13.94 -4.13 -13.57
C HIS A 82 12.58 -4.78 -13.22
N PRO A 83 11.91 -5.50 -14.16
CA PRO A 83 10.57 -6.04 -13.93
C PRO A 83 10.49 -7.02 -12.76
N GLN A 84 11.61 -7.64 -12.39
CA GLN A 84 11.72 -8.58 -11.29
C GLN A 84 11.46 -7.94 -9.91
N ARG A 85 11.58 -6.60 -9.80
CA ARG A 85 11.33 -5.83 -8.57
C ARG A 85 9.88 -5.39 -8.42
N LEU A 86 9.02 -5.68 -9.40
CA LEU A 86 7.66 -5.15 -9.44
C LEU A 86 6.81 -5.57 -8.24
N VAL A 87 6.87 -6.85 -7.87
CA VAL A 87 6.14 -7.37 -6.70
C VAL A 87 6.58 -6.67 -5.42
N GLN A 88 7.89 -6.49 -5.25
CA GLN A 88 8.47 -5.85 -4.07
C GLN A 88 8.10 -4.37 -3.98
N THR A 89 8.22 -3.65 -5.10
CA THR A 89 7.86 -2.23 -5.18
C THR A 89 6.37 -2.01 -4.95
N LEU A 90 5.49 -2.82 -5.56
CA LEU A 90 4.04 -2.71 -5.31
C LEU A 90 3.69 -3.01 -3.86
N THR A 91 4.27 -4.06 -3.27
CA THR A 91 4.04 -4.39 -1.86
C THR A 91 4.51 -3.26 -0.93
N ALA A 92 5.69 -2.70 -1.22
CA ALA A 92 6.24 -1.57 -0.48
C ALA A 92 5.34 -0.32 -0.57
N LEU A 93 4.91 0.04 -1.78
CA LEU A 93 4.17 1.28 -2.04
C LEU A 93 2.71 1.18 -1.56
N ALA A 94 2.03 0.07 -1.84
CA ALA A 94 0.69 -0.18 -1.32
C ALA A 94 0.71 -0.30 0.21
N GLY A 95 1.73 -0.95 0.78
CA GLY A 95 1.83 -1.17 2.22
C GLY A 95 2.10 0.11 2.99
N SER A 96 3.02 0.94 2.51
CA SER A 96 3.27 2.26 3.08
C SER A 96 2.07 3.20 2.92
N GLY A 97 1.42 3.19 1.75
CA GLY A 97 0.19 3.94 1.50
C GLY A 97 -0.95 3.55 2.44
N ALA A 98 -1.15 2.25 2.68
CA ALA A 98 -2.15 1.76 3.63
C ALA A 98 -1.87 2.22 5.06
N VAL A 99 -0.61 2.16 5.51
CA VAL A 99 -0.21 2.64 6.85
C VAL A 99 -0.42 4.15 6.97
N MET A 100 -0.03 4.93 5.97
CA MET A 100 -0.24 6.38 5.98
C MET A 100 -1.72 6.76 5.96
N GLY A 101 -2.54 6.08 5.16
CA GLY A 101 -3.99 6.31 5.13
C GLY A 101 -4.65 5.98 6.47
N LEU A 102 -4.28 4.87 7.11
CA LEU A 102 -4.77 4.55 8.46
C LEU A 102 -4.37 5.60 9.51
N LEU A 103 -3.14 6.12 9.42
CA LEU A 103 -2.68 7.19 10.31
C LEU A 103 -3.46 8.48 10.08
N LEU A 104 -3.79 8.81 8.83
CA LEU A 104 -4.63 9.96 8.48
C LEU A 104 -6.06 9.80 9.02
N ASP A 105 -6.67 8.63 8.85
CA ASP A 105 -8.00 8.32 9.37
C ASP A 105 -8.03 8.38 10.91
N ALA A 106 -6.99 7.87 11.57
CA ALA A 106 -6.85 7.97 13.03
C ALA A 106 -6.67 9.43 13.50
N ALA A 107 -5.87 10.22 12.78
CA ALA A 107 -5.64 11.63 13.10
C ALA A 107 -6.91 12.47 12.92
N THR A 108 -7.66 12.24 11.85
CA THR A 108 -8.95 12.92 11.59
C THR A 108 -10.00 12.55 12.62
N ALA A 109 -10.11 11.27 13.00
CA ALA A 109 -10.99 10.83 14.08
C ALA A 109 -10.66 11.49 15.43
N HIS A 110 -9.39 11.61 15.79
CA HIS A 110 -8.97 12.29 17.01
C HIS A 110 -9.27 13.81 16.96
N ALA A 111 -9.11 14.46 15.80
CA ALA A 111 -9.43 15.88 15.63
C ALA A 111 -10.92 16.18 15.82
N LEU A 112 -11.81 15.27 15.40
CA LEU A 112 -13.27 15.41 15.58
C LEU A 112 -13.73 15.18 17.03
N SER A 113 -12.88 14.61 17.87
CA SER A 113 -13.17 14.33 19.29
C SER A 113 -12.81 15.47 20.25
N ARG A 114 -12.25 16.57 19.73
CA ARG A 114 -11.89 17.79 20.48
C ARG A 114 -12.78 18.95 20.10
#